data_AF-A0AAW0GR09-F1
#
_entry.id   AF-A0AAW0GR09-F1
#
_cell.length_a   1.000
_cell.length_b   1.000
_cell.length_c   1.000
_cell.angle_alpha   90.00
_cell.angle_beta   90.00
_cell.angle_gamma   90.00
#
_symmetry.space_group_name_H-M   'P 1'
#
loop_
_entity.id
_entity.type
_entity.pdbx_description
1 polymer ?
#
loop_
_entity_poly.entity_id
_entity_poly.type
_entity_poly.pdbx_seq_one_letter_code
_entity_poly.pdbx_strand_id
1 'polypeptide(L)'
;MMIPTPNLSHLTKEDYEFVYEPAEDTYILLDALEEDAKELREIRPLVSLEIGSGSGCVTSFIGSILGSTNTLYLTTDINVYAGRCTARTGHQNK
;
A
#
# COMPACT_ATOMS: atom_id res chain seq x y z
N MET A 1 -18.46 3.50 -2.53
CA MET A 1 -17.86 3.22 -3.86
C MET A 1 -16.70 2.29 -3.58
N MET A 2 -16.59 1.21 -4.33
CA MET A 2 -15.52 0.22 -4.17
C MET A 2 -14.19 0.84 -4.61
N ILE A 3 -13.17 0.80 -3.76
CA ILE A 3 -11.81 1.25 -4.01
C ILE A 3 -11.06 0.08 -4.63
N PRO A 4 -10.47 0.24 -5.82
CA PRO A 4 -9.78 -0.87 -6.48
C PRO A 4 -8.49 -1.23 -5.74
N THR A 5 -8.17 -2.52 -5.73
CA THR A 5 -6.83 -2.99 -5.37
C THR A 5 -5.77 -2.27 -6.21
N PRO A 6 -4.62 -1.87 -5.61
CA PRO A 6 -3.57 -1.18 -6.34
C PRO A 6 -3.01 -1.99 -7.51
N ASN A 7 -2.60 -1.28 -8.55
CA ASN A 7 -1.95 -1.85 -9.72
C ASN A 7 -0.52 -2.29 -9.38
N LEU A 8 -0.23 -3.58 -9.57
CA LEU A 8 1.06 -4.22 -9.36
C LEU A 8 1.68 -4.77 -10.64
N SER A 9 1.18 -4.39 -11.82
CA SER A 9 1.65 -4.94 -13.10
C SER A 9 3.11 -4.62 -13.44
N HIS A 10 3.72 -3.67 -12.73
CA HIS A 10 5.14 -3.35 -12.82
C HIS A 10 6.04 -4.31 -12.02
N LEU A 11 5.48 -5.15 -11.14
CA LEU A 11 6.21 -6.18 -10.42
C LEU A 11 6.23 -7.47 -11.25
N THR A 12 7.38 -8.12 -11.30
CA THR A 12 7.57 -9.36 -12.07
C THR A 12 7.67 -10.58 -11.16
N LYS A 13 7.68 -11.77 -11.76
CA LYS A 13 7.90 -13.01 -11.01
C LYS A 13 9.23 -12.97 -10.23
N GLU A 14 10.28 -12.42 -10.83
CA GLU A 14 11.59 -12.27 -10.19
C GLU A 14 11.55 -11.34 -8.97
N ASP A 15 10.69 -10.31 -8.97
CA ASP A 15 10.46 -9.48 -7.77
C ASP A 15 9.85 -10.33 -6.65
N TYR A 16 8.88 -11.19 -6.97
CA TYR A 16 8.18 -12.05 -6.00
C TYR A 16 9.00 -13.23 -5.46
N GLU A 17 10.13 -13.57 -6.10
CA GLU A 17 11.12 -14.49 -5.51
C GLU A 17 11.76 -13.91 -4.23
N PHE A 18 11.76 -12.58 -4.10
CA PHE A 18 12.35 -11.88 -2.95
C PHE A 18 11.33 -11.12 -2.11
N VAL A 19 10.16 -10.78 -2.66
CA VAL A 19 9.17 -9.92 -2.01
C VAL A 19 7.84 -10.65 -1.92
N TYR A 20 7.11 -10.41 -0.82
CA TYR A 20 5.80 -11.01 -0.62
C TYR A 20 4.80 -10.55 -1.70
N GLU A 21 4.30 -11.50 -2.48
CA GLU A 21 3.17 -11.29 -3.40
C GLU A 21 1.88 -11.18 -2.60
N PRO A 22 1.04 -10.14 -2.81
CA PRO A 22 -0.22 -10.00 -2.10
C PRO A 22 -1.12 -11.23 -2.18
N ALA A 23 -1.52 -11.72 -1.02
CA ALA A 23 -2.39 -12.88 -0.85
C ALA A 23 -3.60 -12.52 0.04
N GLU A 24 -4.32 -13.55 0.50
CA GLU A 24 -5.58 -13.42 1.23
C GLU A 24 -5.47 -12.54 2.49
N ASP A 25 -4.34 -12.59 3.19
CA ASP A 25 -4.03 -11.76 4.35
C ASP A 25 -3.88 -10.27 4.00
N THR A 26 -3.31 -9.98 2.83
CA THR A 26 -3.21 -8.64 2.28
C THR A 26 -4.61 -8.14 1.92
N TYR A 27 -5.39 -8.96 1.21
CA TYR A 27 -6.72 -8.57 0.75
C TYR A 27 -7.71 -8.34 1.89
N ILE A 28 -7.71 -9.18 2.94
CA ILE A 28 -8.57 -8.95 4.10
C ILE A 28 -8.18 -7.67 4.86
N LEU A 29 -6.90 -7.28 4.85
CA LEU A 29 -6.47 -6.00 5.39
C LEU A 29 -6.94 -4.83 4.52
N LEU A 30 -6.93 -4.96 3.19
CA LEU A 30 -7.50 -3.93 2.31
C LEU A 30 -9.00 -3.77 2.57
N ASP A 31 -9.74 -4.86 2.71
CA ASP A 31 -11.17 -4.84 2.99
C ASP A 31 -11.47 -4.11 4.32
N ALA A 32 -10.73 -4.43 5.39
CA ALA A 32 -10.88 -3.74 6.67
C ALA A 32 -10.57 -2.23 6.56
N LEU A 33 -9.53 -1.85 5.82
CA LEU A 33 -9.20 -0.45 5.58
C LEU A 33 -10.24 0.27 4.72
N GLU A 34 -10.89 -0.45 3.79
CA GLU A 34 -11.99 0.08 2.99
C GLU A 34 -13.22 0.35 3.85
N GLU A 35 -13.55 -0.54 4.79
CA GLU A 35 -14.65 -0.35 5.75
C GLU A 35 -14.46 0.93 6.57
N ASP A 36 -13.21 1.21 6.97
CA ASP A 36 -12.84 2.41 7.74
C ASP A 36 -12.51 3.64 6.87
N ALA A 37 -12.68 3.57 5.55
CA ALA A 37 -12.22 4.61 4.61
C ALA A 37 -12.84 5.99 4.87
N LYS A 38 -14.03 6.06 5.48
CA LYS A 38 -14.64 7.34 5.87
C LYS A 38 -13.90 7.96 7.05
N GLU A 39 -13.66 7.18 8.10
CA GLU A 39 -12.99 7.64 9.32
C GLU A 39 -11.54 8.07 9.01
N LEU A 40 -10.82 7.26 8.21
CA LEU A 40 -9.46 7.58 7.77
C LEU A 40 -9.37 8.93 7.05
N ARG A 41 -10.35 9.26 6.20
CA ARG A 41 -10.42 10.57 5.52
C ARG A 41 -10.72 11.71 6.49
N GLU A 42 -11.58 11.49 7.48
CA GLU A 42 -11.98 12.51 8.46
C GLU A 42 -10.83 12.87 9.41
N ILE A 43 -10.01 11.89 9.79
CA ILE A 43 -8.82 12.08 10.63
C ILE A 43 -7.80 13.02 9.97
N ARG A 44 -7.71 13.05 8.64
CA ARG A 44 -6.74 13.84 7.87
C ARG A 44 -5.31 13.68 8.40
N PRO A 45 -4.77 12.45 8.39
CA PRO A 45 -3.47 12.17 8.97
C PRO A 45 -2.37 12.97 8.26
N LEU A 46 -1.43 13.50 9.02
CA LEU A 46 -0.22 14.13 8.45
C LEU A 46 0.83 13.08 8.06
N VAL A 47 0.80 11.92 8.71
CA VAL A 47 1.73 10.81 8.50
C VAL A 47 0.97 9.49 8.53
N SER A 48 1.25 8.61 7.58
CA SER A 48 0.89 7.20 7.59
C SER A 48 2.17 6.37 7.61
N LEU A 49 2.25 5.36 8.48
CA LEU A 49 3.39 4.47 8.59
C LEU A 49 2.94 3.01 8.47
N GLU A 50 3.51 2.29 7.51
CA GLU A 50 3.39 0.84 7.38
C GLU A 50 4.70 0.14 7.81
N ILE A 51 4.59 -0.92 8.59
CA ILE A 51 5.74 -1.76 9.01
C ILE A 51 5.60 -3.11 8.30
N GLY A 52 6.63 -3.50 7.55
CA GLY A 52 6.63 -4.70 6.72
C GLY A 52 5.87 -4.51 5.40
N SER A 53 6.25 -3.52 4.59
CA SER A 53 5.45 -3.12 3.44
C SER A 53 5.44 -4.08 2.26
N GLY A 54 6.39 -5.02 2.18
CA GLY A 54 6.41 -6.04 1.13
C GLY A 54 6.35 -5.42 -0.28
N SER A 55 5.30 -5.76 -1.04
CA SER A 55 5.04 -5.25 -2.39
C SER A 55 4.66 -3.76 -2.42
N GLY A 56 4.29 -3.17 -1.27
CA GLY A 56 3.75 -1.81 -1.14
C GLY A 56 2.25 -1.70 -1.43
N CYS A 57 1.56 -2.83 -1.60
CA CYS A 57 0.13 -2.87 -1.91
C CYS A 57 -0.71 -2.10 -0.87
N VAL A 58 -0.52 -2.36 0.42
CA VAL A 58 -1.35 -1.76 1.48
C VAL A 58 -1.14 -0.24 1.57
N THR A 59 0.10 0.26 1.65
CA THR A 59 0.38 1.70 1.61
C THR A 59 -0.20 2.38 0.37
N SER A 60 -0.09 1.76 -0.81
CA SER A 60 -0.70 2.32 -2.02
C SER A 60 -2.23 2.38 -1.93
N PHE A 61 -2.86 1.40 -1.31
CA PHE A 61 -4.30 1.40 -1.07
C PHE A 61 -4.75 2.49 -0.08
N ILE A 62 -3.99 2.72 1.00
CA ILE A 62 -4.20 3.87 1.89
C ILE A 62 -4.12 5.18 1.12
N GLY A 63 -3.17 5.30 0.18
CA GLY A 63 -3.08 6.44 -0.73
C GLY A 63 -4.37 6.67 -1.53
N SER A 64 -4.96 5.61 -2.08
CA SER A 64 -6.25 5.65 -2.77
C SER A 64 -7.42 6.02 -1.86
N ILE A 65 -7.42 5.53 -0.60
CA ILE A 65 -8.43 5.91 0.41
C ILE A 65 -8.36 7.41 0.67
N LEU A 66 -7.18 7.92 1.02
CA LEU A 66 -6.99 9.30 1.44
C LEU A 66 -7.11 10.28 0.27
N GLY A 67 -6.73 9.88 -0.94
CA GLY A 67 -6.76 10.71 -2.14
C GLY A 67 -5.76 11.86 -2.08
N SER A 68 -6.08 12.98 -2.73
CA SER A 68 -5.25 14.19 -2.73
C SER A 68 -5.17 14.80 -1.32
N THR A 69 -4.06 14.54 -0.62
CA THR A 69 -3.81 14.99 0.75
C THR A 69 -2.35 15.43 0.94
N ASN A 70 -2.07 16.09 2.07
CA ASN A 70 -0.70 16.40 2.51
C ASN A 70 -0.11 15.28 3.40
N THR A 71 -0.65 14.06 3.31
CA THR A 71 -0.19 12.92 4.10
C THR A 71 1.20 12.50 3.62
N LEU A 72 2.16 12.38 4.54
CA LEU A 72 3.43 11.72 4.29
C LEU A 72 3.28 10.22 4.50
N TYR A 73 3.56 9.43 3.47
CA TYR A 73 3.55 7.97 3.54
C TYR A 73 4.96 7.46 3.79
N LEU A 74 5.15 6.79 4.92
CA LEU A 74 6.40 6.15 5.31
C LEU A 74 6.18 4.65 5.34
N THR A 75 7.18 3.90 4.90
CA THR A 75 7.17 2.45 5.06
C THR A 75 8.51 1.96 5.58
N THR A 76 8.48 0.81 6.25
CA THR A 76 9.68 0.08 6.63
C THR A 76 9.55 -1.36 6.21
N ASP A 77 10.66 -1.98 5.84
CA ASP A 77 10.76 -3.42 5.65
C ASP A 77 12.19 -3.83 5.96
N ILE A 78 12.38 -4.99 6.60
CA ILE A 78 13.73 -5.53 6.83
C ILE A 78 14.40 -5.94 5.51
N ASN A 79 13.59 -6.27 4.51
CA ASN A 79 14.03 -6.67 3.20
C ASN A 79 14.22 -5.46 2.27
N VAL A 80 15.46 -5.22 1.84
CA VAL A 80 15.80 -4.11 0.93
C VAL A 80 15.06 -4.20 -0.42
N TYR A 81 14.73 -5.41 -0.89
CA TYR A 81 13.97 -5.59 -2.13
C TYR A 81 12.52 -5.11 -1.97
N ALA A 82 11.90 -5.36 -0.81
CA ALA A 82 10.55 -4.89 -0.49
C ALA A 82 10.49 -3.36 -0.44
N GLY A 83 11.47 -2.69 0.18
CA GLY A 83 11.54 -1.22 0.15
C GLY A 83 11.62 -0.64 -1.27
N ARG A 84 12.39 -1.28 -2.17
CA ARG A 84 12.47 -0.88 -3.59
C ARG A 84 11.16 -1.15 -4.34
N CYS A 85 10.53 -2.30 -4.12
CA CYS A 85 9.25 -2.65 -4.74
C CYS A 85 8.15 -1.70 -4.26
N THR A 86 8.09 -1.41 -2.97
CA THR A 86 7.15 -0.45 -2.38
C THR A 86 7.28 0.93 -3.02
N ALA A 87 8.50 1.43 -3.24
CA ALA A 87 8.72 2.71 -3.91
C ALA A 87 8.22 2.70 -5.37
N ARG A 88 8.46 1.62 -6.12
CA ARG A 88 7.95 1.43 -7.49
C ARG A 88 6.42 1.37 -7.50
N THR A 89 5.82 0.62 -6.58
CA THR A 89 4.37 0.49 -6.42
C THR A 89 3.70 1.80 -6.08
N GLY A 90 4.31 2.58 -5.18
CA GLY A 90 3.88 3.93 -4.87
C GLY A 90 3.98 4.87 -6.08
N HIS A 91 4.92 4.69 -7.01
CA HIS A 91 4.98 5.48 -8.24
C HIS A 91 3.90 5.06 -9.25
N GLN A 92 3.61 3.77 -9.37
CA GLN A 92 2.62 3.23 -10.31
C GLN A 92 1.17 3.62 -9.97
N ASN A 93 0.89 3.90 -8.69
CA ASN A 93 -0.47 4.16 -8.16
C ASN A 93 -0.70 5.61 -7.73
N LYS A 94 0.10 6.56 -8.25
CA LYS A 94 -0.09 8.01 -8.04
C LYS A 94 -1.05 8.62 -9.05
#